data_AF-A0A972XLU7-F1
#
_entry.id   AF-A0A972XLU7-F1
#
_cell.length_a   1.000
_cell.length_b   1.000
_cell.length_c   1.000
_cell.angle_alpha   90.00
_cell.angle_beta   90.00
_cell.angle_gamma   90.00
#
_symmetry.space_group_name_H-M   'P 1'
#
loop_
_entity.id
_entity.type
_entity.pdbx_description
1 polymer ?
#
loop_
_entity_poly.entity_id
_entity_poly.type
_entity_poly.pdbx_seq_one_letter_code
_entity_poly.pdbx_strand_id
1 'polypeptide(L)'
;MKKNTIILALLGIMLSLGTLQAQKLYTYPIGVQTYTFRKHFPVKGAEKTLDLIKELGFTEIEGGGMKGMTLEEYKKLCDDRGISIPSTGADFNELAKDPMAVVKRAKALGSKFVMCAWIPHKKGEFSLADAQKAIEVFNNAGKVLKENGVTLCYHDHGFEF
;
A
#
# COMPACT_ATOMS: atom_id res chain seq x y z
N MET A 1 -5.66 -21.32 -59.46
CA MET A 1 -5.86 -19.93 -58.99
C MET A 1 -6.75 -19.83 -57.76
N LYS A 2 -7.95 -20.43 -57.71
CA LYS A 2 -8.88 -20.31 -56.56
C LYS A 2 -8.40 -20.86 -55.21
N LYS A 3 -7.55 -21.91 -55.19
CA LYS A 3 -7.02 -22.50 -53.93
C LYS A 3 -6.05 -21.56 -53.18
N ASN A 4 -5.20 -20.82 -53.90
CA ASN A 4 -4.23 -19.93 -53.27
C ASN A 4 -4.92 -18.70 -52.64
N THR A 5 -6.00 -18.22 -53.25
CA THR A 5 -6.80 -17.11 -52.73
C THR A 5 -7.49 -17.46 -51.40
N ILE A 6 -7.94 -18.71 -51.23
CA ILE A 6 -8.57 -19.18 -49.98
C ILE A 6 -7.53 -19.31 -48.85
N ILE A 7 -6.32 -19.81 -49.16
CA ILE A 7 -5.24 -19.95 -48.16
C ILE A 7 -4.74 -18.56 -47.70
N LEU A 8 -4.60 -17.60 -48.63
CA LEU A 8 -4.25 -16.21 -48.30
C LEU A 8 -5.34 -15.51 -47.47
N ALA A 9 -6.62 -15.78 -47.74
CA ALA A 9 -7.72 -15.22 -46.95
C ALA A 9 -7.78 -15.81 -45.52
N LEU A 10 -7.50 -17.11 -45.36
CA LEU A 10 -7.42 -17.77 -44.05
C LEU A 10 -6.23 -17.30 -43.22
N LEU A 11 -5.05 -17.05 -43.83
CA LEU A 11 -3.92 -16.44 -43.15
C LEU A 11 -4.23 -15.01 -42.69
N GLY A 12 -4.91 -14.21 -43.52
CA GLY A 12 -5.31 -12.84 -43.17
C GLY A 12 -6.28 -12.78 -41.99
N ILE A 13 -7.18 -13.75 -41.86
CA ILE A 13 -8.11 -13.88 -40.72
C ILE A 13 -7.37 -14.32 -39.45
N MET A 14 -6.39 -15.23 -39.55
CA MET A 14 -5.56 -15.61 -38.39
C MET A 14 -4.66 -14.46 -37.90
N LEU A 15 -4.22 -13.58 -38.80
CA LEU A 15 -3.44 -12.37 -38.44
C LEU A 15 -4.30 -11.26 -37.82
N SER A 16 -5.59 -11.14 -38.18
CA SER A 16 -6.51 -10.16 -37.56
C SER A 16 -7.14 -10.63 -36.24
N LEU A 17 -7.07 -11.94 -35.95
CA LEU A 17 -7.31 -12.52 -34.63
C LEU A 17 -6.13 -12.32 -33.65
N GLY A 18 -5.06 -11.65 -34.10
CA GLY A 18 -3.95 -11.18 -33.28
C GLY A 18 -4.43 -10.27 -32.16
N THR A 19 -4.75 -10.89 -31.02
CA THR A 19 -4.86 -10.31 -29.69
C THR A 19 -5.74 -9.06 -29.61
N LEU A 20 -7.06 -9.26 -29.58
CA LEU A 20 -7.91 -8.49 -28.67
C LEU A 20 -7.51 -8.87 -27.24
N GLN A 21 -6.33 -8.42 -26.82
CA GLN A 21 -5.93 -8.51 -25.42
C GLN A 21 -6.79 -7.47 -24.71
N ALA A 22 -7.80 -7.93 -23.97
CA ALA A 22 -8.64 -7.06 -23.17
C ALA A 22 -7.74 -6.13 -22.37
N GLN A 23 -7.95 -4.82 -22.52
CA GLN A 23 -7.21 -3.83 -21.77
C GLN A 23 -7.40 -4.16 -20.28
N LYS A 24 -6.30 -4.26 -19.54
CA LYS A 24 -6.39 -4.49 -18.10
C LYS A 24 -7.22 -3.36 -17.50
N LEU A 25 -8.28 -3.71 -16.77
CA LEU A 25 -9.13 -2.75 -16.06
C LEU A 25 -8.31 -1.93 -15.05
N TYR A 26 -7.29 -2.57 -14.47
CA TYR A 26 -6.32 -1.94 -13.58
C TYR A 26 -4.94 -1.91 -14.24
N THR A 27 -4.41 -0.71 -14.39
CA THR A 27 -3.08 -0.46 -14.95
C THR A 27 -2.00 -0.31 -13.87
N TYR A 28 -2.40 -0.18 -12.61
CA TYR A 28 -1.52 -0.13 -11.45
C TYR A 28 -1.46 -1.48 -10.74
N PRO A 29 -0.35 -1.77 -10.02
CA PRO A 29 -0.28 -2.91 -9.12
C PRO A 29 -1.42 -2.89 -8.09
N ILE A 30 -1.90 -4.08 -7.70
CA ILE A 30 -2.84 -4.21 -6.60
C ILE A 30 -2.02 -4.41 -5.32
N GLY A 31 -2.22 -3.52 -4.36
CA GLY A 31 -1.60 -3.59 -3.04
C GLY A 31 -2.51 -4.21 -1.99
N VAL A 32 -1.92 -4.66 -0.87
CA VAL A 32 -2.68 -5.15 0.29
C VAL A 32 -2.20 -4.54 1.60
N GLN A 33 -3.14 -4.15 2.46
CA GLN A 33 -2.85 -3.71 3.83
C GLN A 33 -2.55 -4.95 4.69
N THR A 34 -1.33 -5.04 5.20
CA THR A 34 -0.80 -6.15 6.02
C THR A 34 -1.60 -6.43 7.30
N TYR A 35 -2.35 -5.46 7.83
CA TYR A 35 -3.28 -5.70 8.94
C TYR A 35 -4.34 -6.77 8.64
N THR A 36 -4.64 -7.02 7.36
CA THR A 36 -5.43 -8.17 6.90
C THR A 36 -4.86 -9.50 7.42
N PHE A 37 -3.53 -9.60 7.49
CA PHE A 37 -2.78 -10.76 7.93
C PHE A 37 -2.31 -10.68 9.38
N ARG A 38 -2.83 -9.76 10.20
CA ARG A 38 -2.42 -9.55 11.61
C ARG A 38 -2.42 -10.80 12.49
N LYS A 39 -3.26 -11.80 12.17
CA LYS A 39 -3.29 -13.10 12.89
C LYS A 39 -2.29 -14.12 12.33
N HIS A 40 -1.81 -13.93 11.10
CA HIS A 40 -0.83 -14.79 10.45
C HIS A 40 0.59 -14.45 10.87
N PHE A 41 0.96 -13.17 10.90
CA PHE A 41 2.32 -12.74 11.24
C PHE A 41 2.83 -13.34 12.58
N PRO A 42 2.07 -13.29 13.70
CA PRO A 42 2.56 -13.83 14.97
C PRO A 42 2.67 -15.36 15.01
N VAL A 43 1.89 -16.06 14.18
CA VAL A 43 1.78 -17.53 14.21
C VAL A 43 2.68 -18.20 13.18
N LYS A 44 2.73 -17.64 11.96
CA LYS A 44 3.48 -18.19 10.81
C LYS A 44 4.83 -17.52 10.60
N GLY A 45 5.04 -16.33 11.16
CA GLY A 45 6.21 -15.51 10.89
C GLY A 45 6.07 -14.63 9.64
N ALA A 46 6.99 -13.68 9.48
CA ALA A 46 7.02 -12.75 8.34
C ALA A 46 7.20 -13.50 7.02
N GLU A 47 8.17 -14.40 6.93
CA GLU A 47 8.51 -15.12 5.70
C GLU A 47 7.30 -15.85 5.11
N LYS A 48 6.68 -16.77 5.86
CA LYS A 48 5.52 -17.54 5.39
C LYS A 48 4.30 -16.68 5.09
N THR A 49 4.15 -15.55 5.79
CA THR A 49 3.04 -14.63 5.53
C THR A 49 3.27 -13.85 4.24
N LEU A 50 4.51 -13.40 3.99
CA LEU A 50 4.90 -12.73 2.75
C LEU A 50 4.89 -13.68 1.55
N ASP A 51 5.24 -14.96 1.74
CA ASP A 51 5.10 -16.01 0.71
C ASP A 51 3.63 -16.14 0.28
N LEU A 52 2.71 -16.22 1.25
CA LEU A 52 1.27 -16.27 0.96
C LEU A 52 0.79 -15.01 0.23
N ILE A 53 1.24 -13.81 0.64
CA ILE A 53 0.89 -12.54 -0.03
C ILE A 53 1.34 -12.58 -1.50
N LYS A 54 2.56 -13.07 -1.76
CA LYS A 54 3.10 -13.24 -3.12
C LYS A 54 2.32 -14.27 -3.92
N GLU A 55 1.99 -15.43 -3.34
CA GLU A 55 1.19 -16.48 -3.98
C GLU A 55 -0.20 -15.98 -4.40
N LEU A 56 -0.79 -15.06 -3.63
CA LEU A 56 -2.05 -14.40 -3.96
C LEU A 56 -1.92 -13.32 -5.07
N GLY A 57 -0.70 -13.03 -5.53
CA GLY A 57 -0.42 -12.12 -6.64
C GLY A 57 -0.24 -10.66 -6.24
N PHE A 58 -0.16 -10.33 -4.95
CA PHE A 58 0.13 -8.95 -4.51
C PHE A 58 1.62 -8.65 -4.65
N THR A 59 1.92 -7.50 -5.24
CA THR A 59 3.30 -7.01 -5.41
C THR A 59 3.59 -5.75 -4.61
N GLU A 60 2.58 -5.19 -3.93
CA GLU A 60 2.72 -4.02 -3.07
C GLU A 60 2.01 -4.26 -1.74
N ILE A 61 2.56 -3.71 -0.66
CA ILE A 61 1.93 -3.74 0.65
C ILE A 61 1.87 -2.37 1.31
N GLU A 62 0.82 -2.15 2.10
CA GLU A 62 0.82 -1.12 3.15
C GLU A 62 1.13 -1.78 4.48
N GLY A 63 2.18 -1.32 5.15
CA GLY A 63 2.71 -1.93 6.37
C GLY A 63 4.16 -1.55 6.58
N GLY A 64 4.84 -2.21 7.51
CA GLY A 64 6.24 -1.82 7.73
C GLY A 64 6.98 -2.46 8.89
N GLY A 65 6.41 -3.46 9.57
CA GLY A 65 7.15 -4.08 10.67
C GLY A 65 6.41 -5.24 11.30
N MET A 66 7.19 -6.22 11.71
CA MET A 66 6.76 -7.31 12.58
C MET A 66 7.46 -7.15 13.93
N LYS A 67 6.74 -7.46 15.02
CA LYS A 67 7.34 -7.47 16.36
C LYS A 67 8.57 -8.38 16.38
N GLY A 68 9.70 -7.85 16.82
CA GLY A 68 10.97 -8.58 16.90
C GLY A 68 11.83 -8.56 15.64
N MET A 69 11.53 -7.69 14.67
CA MET A 69 12.28 -7.54 13.42
C MET A 69 12.57 -6.05 13.16
N THR A 70 13.75 -5.74 12.62
CA THR A 70 14.05 -4.36 12.21
C THR A 70 13.35 -4.00 10.89
N LEU A 71 13.27 -2.70 10.57
CA LEU A 71 12.67 -2.25 9.32
C LEU A 71 13.47 -2.72 8.10
N GLU A 72 14.80 -2.77 8.23
CA GLU A 72 15.74 -3.20 7.19
C GLU A 72 15.58 -4.70 6.89
N GLU A 73 15.48 -5.53 7.93
CA GLU A 73 15.21 -6.96 7.80
C GLU A 73 13.86 -7.21 7.12
N TYR A 74 12.81 -6.52 7.57
CA TYR A 74 11.48 -6.66 6.99
C TYR A 74 11.45 -6.21 5.53
N LYS A 75 12.09 -5.07 5.21
CA LYS A 75 12.21 -4.58 3.84
C LYS A 75 12.95 -5.59 2.97
N LYS A 76 14.06 -6.15 3.45
CA LYS A 76 14.82 -7.16 2.71
C LYS A 76 13.95 -8.39 2.40
N LEU A 77 13.16 -8.88 3.35
CA LEU A 77 12.25 -10.01 3.11
C LEU A 77 11.20 -9.72 2.03
N CYS A 78 10.72 -8.47 1.96
CA CYS A 78 9.80 -8.02 0.93
C CYS A 78 10.51 -7.92 -0.44
N ASP A 79 11.70 -7.30 -0.48
CA ASP A 79 12.51 -7.14 -1.70
C ASP A 79 12.87 -8.51 -2.32
N ASP A 80 13.30 -9.48 -1.50
CA ASP A 80 13.64 -10.85 -1.93
C ASP A 80 12.42 -11.56 -2.57
N ARG A 81 11.20 -11.08 -2.29
CA ARG A 81 9.95 -11.60 -2.84
C ARG A 81 9.41 -10.78 -4.01
N GLY A 82 10.02 -9.63 -4.31
CA GLY A 82 9.51 -8.68 -5.31
C GLY A 82 8.28 -7.91 -4.82
N ILE A 83 8.15 -7.71 -3.51
CA ILE A 83 7.08 -6.95 -2.87
C ILE A 83 7.61 -5.57 -2.48
N SER A 84 7.02 -4.50 -3.00
CA SER A 84 7.34 -3.13 -2.59
C SER A 84 6.47 -2.66 -1.41
N ILE A 85 6.93 -1.64 -0.68
CA ILE A 85 6.22 -1.05 0.48
C ILE A 85 5.94 0.44 0.20
N PRO A 86 5.06 0.79 -0.75
CA PRO A 86 4.82 2.19 -1.12
C PRO A 86 4.21 3.01 0.02
N SER A 87 3.51 2.36 0.97
CA SER A 87 2.84 3.01 2.10
C SER A 87 3.14 2.30 3.42
N THR A 88 3.22 3.06 4.52
CA THR A 88 3.31 2.55 5.90
C THR A 88 2.32 3.29 6.81
N GLY A 89 2.06 2.75 8.01
CA GLY A 89 1.22 3.41 9.01
C GLY A 89 1.99 4.36 9.96
N ALA A 90 1.28 5.36 10.48
CA ALA A 90 1.67 6.14 11.65
C ALA A 90 0.51 6.29 12.63
N ASP A 91 0.82 6.30 13.92
CA ASP A 91 -0.15 6.65 14.96
C ASP A 91 -0.36 8.17 14.99
N PHE A 92 -1.58 8.61 15.32
CA PHE A 92 -1.91 10.03 15.42
C PHE A 92 -1.01 10.77 16.43
N ASN A 93 -0.75 10.17 17.60
CA ASN A 93 0.09 10.80 18.62
C ASN A 93 1.56 10.82 18.20
N GLU A 94 1.99 9.86 17.38
CA GLU A 94 3.32 9.89 16.79
C GLU A 94 3.46 11.07 15.83
N LEU A 95 2.48 11.28 14.94
CA LEU A 95 2.44 12.44 14.05
C LEU A 95 2.43 13.76 14.83
N ALA A 96 1.72 13.82 15.96
CA ALA A 96 1.67 15.00 16.81
C ALA A 96 2.99 15.26 17.56
N LYS A 97 3.71 14.21 17.95
CA LYS A 97 4.88 14.31 18.84
C LYS A 97 6.21 14.37 18.08
N ASP A 98 6.41 13.51 17.09
CA ASP A 98 7.66 13.39 16.35
C ASP A 98 7.41 12.93 14.89
N PRO A 99 6.93 13.84 14.03
CA PRO A 99 6.73 13.52 12.62
C PRO A 99 8.03 13.17 11.89
N MET A 100 9.21 13.53 12.41
CA MET A 100 10.48 13.13 11.82
C MET A 100 10.83 11.66 12.08
N ALA A 101 10.42 11.08 13.20
CA ALA A 101 10.52 9.63 13.40
C ALA A 101 9.70 8.87 12.35
N VAL A 102 8.51 9.37 12.03
CA VAL A 102 7.65 8.81 10.97
C VAL A 102 8.32 8.91 9.60
N VAL A 103 8.92 10.06 9.27
CA VAL A 103 9.71 10.22 8.03
C VAL A 103 10.86 9.21 7.96
N LYS A 104 11.60 9.01 9.07
CA LYS A 104 12.72 8.05 9.11
C LYS A 104 12.23 6.63 8.85
N ARG A 105 11.11 6.21 9.47
CA ARG A 105 10.47 4.92 9.20
C ARG A 105 10.08 4.76 7.73
N ALA A 106 9.36 5.74 7.17
CA ALA A 106 8.94 5.70 5.77
C ALA A 106 10.14 5.57 4.83
N LYS A 107 11.21 6.35 5.06
CA LYS A 107 12.45 6.27 4.27
C LYS A 107 13.15 4.91 4.42
N ALA A 108 13.23 4.35 5.63
CA ALA A 108 13.84 3.04 5.87
C ALA A 108 13.12 1.91 5.10
N LEU A 109 11.79 2.01 4.96
CA LEU A 109 10.98 1.05 4.20
C LEU A 109 10.92 1.34 2.70
N GLY A 110 11.34 2.54 2.27
CA GLY A 110 11.19 3.02 0.89
C GLY A 110 9.80 3.56 0.56
N SER A 111 8.95 3.79 1.56
CA SER A 111 7.59 4.28 1.40
C SER A 111 7.53 5.75 0.98
N LYS A 112 6.56 6.07 0.12
CA LYS A 112 6.22 7.44 -0.31
C LYS A 112 4.97 7.98 0.37
N PHE A 113 4.18 7.09 0.96
CA PHE A 113 2.96 7.43 1.67
C PHE A 113 3.05 7.00 3.14
N VAL A 114 2.45 7.80 4.01
CA VAL A 114 2.22 7.47 5.40
C VAL A 114 0.74 7.62 5.66
N MET A 115 0.10 6.55 6.11
CA MET A 115 -1.32 6.50 6.40
C MET A 115 -1.58 6.62 7.91
N CYS A 116 -2.53 7.48 8.29
CA CYS A 116 -3.09 7.56 9.64
C CYS A 116 -4.55 7.10 9.61
N ALA A 117 -4.84 6.02 10.33
CA ALA A 117 -6.15 5.34 10.31
C ALA A 117 -7.13 5.82 11.38
N TRP A 118 -6.67 6.58 12.37
CA TRP A 118 -7.49 6.85 13.54
C TRP A 118 -7.15 8.18 14.20
N ILE A 119 -8.17 8.97 14.50
CA ILE A 119 -8.05 10.15 15.36
C ILE A 119 -8.47 9.72 16.78
N PRO A 120 -7.68 9.95 17.83
CA PRO A 120 -8.09 9.66 19.20
C PRO A 120 -9.31 10.51 19.60
N HIS A 121 -10.40 9.85 19.98
CA HIS A 121 -11.64 10.46 20.43
C HIS A 121 -12.33 9.51 21.43
N LYS A 122 -13.33 10.02 22.15
CA LYS A 122 -14.15 9.17 23.03
C LYS A 122 -15.05 8.28 22.17
N LYS A 123 -15.13 6.98 22.50
CA LYS A 123 -15.87 6.01 21.68
C LYS A 123 -17.31 6.46 21.41
N GLY A 124 -17.68 6.56 20.13
CA GLY A 124 -19.00 6.98 19.69
C GLY A 124 -19.24 8.49 19.74
N GLU A 125 -18.21 9.28 20.08
CA GLU A 125 -18.29 10.73 20.25
C GLU A 125 -17.08 11.35 19.54
N PHE A 126 -17.21 11.60 18.23
CA PHE A 126 -16.26 12.40 17.47
C PHE A 126 -16.78 13.84 17.39
N SER A 127 -16.06 14.76 18.03
CA SER A 127 -16.50 16.15 18.18
C SER A 127 -15.82 17.09 17.19
N LEU A 128 -16.37 18.30 17.04
CA LEU A 128 -15.70 19.38 16.31
C LEU A 128 -14.31 19.69 16.87
N ALA A 129 -14.13 19.59 18.19
CA ALA A 129 -12.83 19.81 18.82
C ALA A 129 -11.81 18.74 18.44
N ASP A 130 -12.23 17.48 18.33
CA ASP A 130 -11.38 16.38 17.85
C ASP A 130 -10.97 16.61 16.39
N ALA A 131 -11.90 17.04 15.54
CA ALA A 131 -11.62 17.38 14.15
C ALA A 131 -10.65 18.56 14.02
N GLN A 132 -10.84 19.63 14.80
CA GLN A 132 -9.94 20.78 14.83
C GLN A 132 -8.52 20.40 15.26
N LYS A 133 -8.40 19.56 16.30
CA LYS A 133 -7.12 19.02 16.75
C LYS A 133 -6.47 18.17 15.66
N ALA A 134 -7.24 17.34 14.96
CA ALA A 134 -6.73 16.53 13.87
C ALA A 134 -6.22 17.38 12.70
N ILE A 135 -6.94 18.44 12.34
CA ILE A 135 -6.50 19.41 11.33
C ILE A 135 -5.15 20.02 11.69
N GLU A 136 -4.97 20.46 12.94
CA GLU A 136 -3.69 21.02 13.39
C GLU A 136 -2.55 20.00 13.29
N VAL A 137 -2.76 18.80 13.85
CA VAL A 137 -1.75 17.73 13.82
C VAL A 137 -1.40 17.33 12.40
N PHE A 138 -2.39 17.12 11.52
CA PHE A 138 -2.15 16.70 10.15
C PHE A 138 -1.51 17.79 9.30
N ASN A 139 -1.86 19.06 9.48
CA ASN A 139 -1.18 20.15 8.77
C ASN A 139 0.30 20.26 9.18
N ASN A 140 0.58 20.21 10.48
CA ASN A 140 1.95 20.31 11.00
C ASN A 140 2.80 19.11 10.59
N ALA A 141 2.32 17.89 10.83
CA ALA A 141 3.02 16.67 10.43
C ALA A 141 3.13 16.55 8.90
N GLY A 142 2.04 16.81 8.19
CA GLY A 142 1.97 16.74 6.73
C GLY A 142 2.99 17.68 6.06
N LYS A 143 3.21 18.87 6.61
CA LYS A 143 4.29 19.77 6.15
C LYS A 143 5.67 19.12 6.29
N VAL A 144 6.00 18.61 7.47
CA VAL A 144 7.30 17.94 7.73
C VAL A 144 7.51 16.73 6.82
N LEU A 145 6.47 15.90 6.66
CA LEU A 145 6.49 14.74 5.76
C LEU A 145 6.72 15.18 4.31
N LYS A 146 5.98 16.20 3.84
CA LYS A 146 6.06 16.70 2.47
C LYS A 146 7.43 17.26 2.14
N GLU A 147 8.02 18.06 3.03
CA GLU A 147 9.39 18.58 2.91
C GLU A 147 10.44 17.46 2.79
N ASN A 148 10.11 16.25 3.26
CA ASN A 148 10.96 15.07 3.19
C ASN A 148 10.58 14.08 2.07
N GLY A 149 9.68 14.47 1.17
CA GLY A 149 9.26 13.65 0.03
C GLY A 149 8.30 12.50 0.38
N VAL A 150 7.57 12.62 1.50
CA VAL A 150 6.55 11.67 1.96
C VAL A 150 5.19 12.36 1.98
N THR A 151 4.14 11.68 1.54
CA THR A 151 2.77 12.19 1.55
C THR A 151 1.99 11.60 2.72
N LEU A 152 1.39 12.47 3.55
CA LEU A 152 0.43 12.05 4.58
C LEU A 152 -0.93 11.72 3.93
N CYS A 153 -1.50 10.58 4.29
CA CYS A 153 -2.82 10.12 3.89
C CYS A 153 -3.67 9.86 5.15
N TYR A 154 -4.86 10.45 5.22
CA TYR A 154 -5.84 10.09 6.25
C TYR A 154 -6.80 9.05 5.70
N HIS A 155 -7.07 8.00 6.48
CA HIS A 155 -7.98 6.91 6.12
C HIS A 155 -9.18 6.92 7.06
N ASP A 156 -10.35 7.30 6.55
CA ASP A 156 -11.60 7.39 7.31
C ASP A 156 -12.12 6.01 7.76
N HIS A 157 -12.77 5.94 8.92
CA HIS A 157 -13.24 4.68 9.52
C HIS A 157 -14.75 4.68 9.86
N GLY A 158 -15.46 5.73 9.46
CA GLY A 158 -16.91 5.87 9.57
C GLY A 158 -17.40 6.68 10.76
N PHE A 159 -16.56 6.93 11.78
CA PHE A 159 -16.93 7.82 12.90
C PHE A 159 -16.93 9.30 12.50
N GLU A 160 -16.37 9.60 11.33
CA GLU A 160 -16.29 10.93 10.74
C GLU A 160 -17.63 11.42 10.18
N PHE A 161 -18.61 10.54 10.00
CA PHE A 161 -19.89 10.78 9.33
C PHE A 161 -21.08 10.42 10.24
#